data_AF-A0A974UXB0-F1
#
_entry.id   AF-A0A974UXB0-F1
#
_cell.length_a   1.000
_cell.length_b   1.000
_cell.length_c   1.000
_cell.angle_alpha   90.00
_cell.angle_beta   90.00
_cell.angle_gamma   90.00
#
_symmetry.space_group_name_H-M   'P 1'
#
loop_
_entity.id
_entity.type
_entity.pdbx_description
1 polymer ?
#
loop_
_entity_poly.entity_id
_entity_poly.type
_entity_poly.pdbx_seq_one_letter_code
_entity_poly.pdbx_strand_id
1 'polypeptide(L)'
;MTNRVRTAHRSAVRILLLAAAVVGLQLAATGAASADPSSSAWAKLRMCESSGRYTINTGNGYYGAYQFDLATWRSVGGQGRPDQASPREQDYRALYLYRMRGWQPWECGTMLNLVGDADARSKRIPSYDESAYMGSTGLPAPPAPKPQPAPPSSGPMPAWPGLVYAYGDCAPALRTFQLRMNAFGYGFTGTGCYYDKTKTAVLALQRANGINDSGRLGPKTWKAAWQGKPPR
;
A
#
# COMPACT_ATOMS: atom_id res chain seq x y z
N MET A 1 -46.98 67.98 26.71
CA MET A 1 -47.48 68.08 28.10
C MET A 1 -47.34 66.72 28.76
N THR A 2 -46.35 66.61 29.63
CA THR A 2 -45.95 65.42 30.40
C THR A 2 -46.95 65.12 31.51
N ASN A 3 -47.49 63.90 31.57
CA ASN A 3 -48.25 63.43 32.72
C ASN A 3 -47.42 62.41 33.51
N ARG A 4 -47.34 62.62 34.82
CA ARG A 4 -46.43 61.97 35.74
C ARG A 4 -47.24 61.17 36.78
N VAL A 5 -46.57 60.18 37.34
CA VAL A 5 -46.77 59.56 38.66
C VAL A 5 -47.85 58.46 38.82
N ARG A 6 -47.44 57.25 39.23
CA ARG A 6 -47.60 56.67 40.60
C ARG A 6 -47.46 55.14 40.63
N THR A 7 -46.41 54.70 41.34
CA THR A 7 -46.35 53.62 42.37
C THR A 7 -47.23 52.37 42.24
N ALA A 8 -46.64 51.18 42.39
CA ALA A 8 -46.76 50.39 43.64
C ALA A 8 -45.97 49.07 43.61
N HIS A 9 -45.78 48.56 44.82
CA HIS A 9 -44.82 47.57 45.30
C HIS A 9 -45.12 46.08 44.98
N ARG A 10 -44.01 45.34 44.85
CA ARG A 10 -43.71 44.01 45.43
C ARG A 10 -44.68 42.85 45.13
N SER A 11 -44.17 41.86 44.40
CA SER A 11 -44.33 40.44 44.76
C SER A 11 -43.12 39.66 44.25
N ALA A 12 -42.39 39.05 45.17
CA ALA A 12 -41.28 38.16 44.88
C ALA A 12 -41.83 36.87 44.26
N VAL A 13 -41.39 36.53 43.04
CA VAL A 13 -41.61 35.20 42.47
C VAL A 13 -40.26 34.51 42.37
N ARG A 14 -40.03 33.57 43.29
CA ARG A 14 -38.94 32.59 43.21
C ARG A 14 -39.28 31.65 42.05
N ILE A 15 -38.69 31.86 40.88
CA ILE A 15 -38.81 30.92 39.76
C ILE A 15 -37.55 30.05 39.75
N LEU A 16 -37.82 28.76 39.95
CA LEU A 16 -36.86 27.67 40.00
C LEU A 16 -35.98 27.63 38.75
N LEU A 17 -34.70 27.32 38.97
CA LEU A 17 -33.71 26.97 37.94
C LEU A 17 -34.24 25.78 37.12
N LEU A 18 -34.64 26.04 35.87
CA LEU A 18 -34.75 25.00 34.85
C LEU A 18 -33.50 25.06 33.99
N ALA A 19 -32.48 24.29 34.39
CA ALA A 19 -31.39 23.96 33.50
C ALA A 19 -31.94 23.05 32.41
N ALA A 20 -32.27 23.60 31.24
CA ALA A 20 -32.59 22.81 30.06
C ALA A 20 -31.30 22.11 29.59
N ALA A 21 -31.11 20.85 30.00
CA ALA A 21 -30.07 20.00 29.44
C ALA A 21 -30.43 19.74 27.97
N VAL A 22 -29.74 20.42 27.05
CA VAL A 22 -29.81 20.13 25.63
C VAL A 22 -29.10 18.78 25.42
N VAL A 23 -29.86 17.69 25.47
CA VAL A 23 -29.36 16.37 25.07
C VAL A 23 -29.22 16.41 23.55
N GLY A 24 -28.03 16.78 23.08
CA GLY A 24 -27.67 16.67 21.68
C GLY A 24 -27.71 15.20 21.27
N LEU A 25 -28.68 14.83 20.42
CA LEU A 25 -28.69 13.53 19.76
C LEU A 25 -27.49 13.50 18.79
N GLN A 26 -26.37 12.99 19.26
CA GLN A 26 -25.23 12.68 18.40
C GLN A 26 -25.62 11.49 17.54
N LEU A 27 -26.05 11.75 16.30
CA LEU A 27 -26.09 10.72 15.27
C LEU A 27 -24.64 10.33 15.01
N ALA A 28 -24.19 9.25 15.65
CA ALA A 28 -23.00 8.55 15.21
C ALA A 28 -23.29 8.06 13.79
N ALA A 29 -22.70 8.74 12.79
CA ALA A 29 -22.62 8.21 11.45
C ALA A 29 -21.79 6.92 11.52
N THR A 30 -22.48 5.80 11.69
CA THR A 30 -21.90 4.48 11.45
C THR A 30 -21.61 4.44 9.96
N GLY A 31 -20.35 4.71 9.60
CA GLY A 31 -19.91 4.46 8.23
C GLY A 31 -20.30 3.02 7.90
N ALA A 32 -21.07 2.83 6.83
CA ALA A 32 -21.47 1.51 6.40
C ALA A 32 -20.23 0.62 6.35
N ALA A 33 -20.21 -0.45 7.15
CA ALA A 33 -19.15 -1.43 7.06
C ALA A 33 -19.14 -1.94 5.62
N SER A 34 -18.03 -1.74 4.92
CA SER A 34 -17.87 -2.27 3.57
C SER A 34 -18.03 -3.78 3.64
N ALA A 35 -18.91 -4.32 2.81
CA ALA A 35 -19.16 -5.74 2.71
C ALA A 35 -18.17 -6.43 1.76
N ASP A 36 -17.01 -5.82 1.46
CA ASP A 36 -16.05 -6.31 0.47
C ASP A 36 -15.61 -7.78 0.74
N PRO A 37 -15.09 -8.49 -0.29
CA PRO A 37 -14.65 -9.86 -0.12
C PRO A 37 -13.54 -9.98 0.90
N SER A 38 -13.49 -11.10 1.61
CA SER A 38 -12.45 -11.35 2.59
C SER A 38 -11.05 -11.35 1.97
N SER A 39 -10.02 -11.06 2.79
CA SER A 39 -8.62 -11.16 2.39
C SER A 39 -8.26 -12.54 1.84
N SER A 40 -8.88 -13.60 2.36
CA SER A 40 -8.68 -14.97 1.89
C SER A 40 -9.30 -15.22 0.50
N ALA A 41 -10.43 -14.59 0.17
CA ALA A 41 -11.00 -14.65 -1.19
C ALA A 41 -10.06 -13.99 -2.20
N TRP A 42 -9.53 -12.80 -1.87
CA TRP A 42 -8.55 -12.10 -2.69
C TRP A 42 -7.22 -12.87 -2.84
N ALA A 43 -6.77 -13.52 -1.77
CA ALA A 43 -5.59 -14.39 -1.83
C ALA A 43 -5.81 -15.59 -2.75
N LYS A 44 -6.96 -16.28 -2.66
CA LYS A 44 -7.32 -17.39 -3.57
C LYS A 44 -7.35 -16.93 -5.02
N LEU A 45 -7.95 -15.76 -5.29
CA LEU A 45 -7.96 -15.19 -6.63
C LEU A 45 -6.54 -14.98 -7.16
N ARG A 46 -5.69 -14.23 -6.45
CA ARG A 46 -4.30 -13.97 -6.89
C ARG A 46 -3.49 -15.24 -7.05
N MET A 47 -3.71 -16.25 -6.21
CA MET A 47 -3.03 -17.54 -6.34
C MET A 47 -3.41 -18.27 -7.63
N CYS A 48 -4.69 -18.26 -8.00
CA CYS A 48 -5.16 -18.82 -9.26
C CYS A 48 -4.66 -18.00 -10.47
N GLU A 49 -4.72 -16.67 -10.39
CA GLU A 49 -4.35 -15.77 -11.50
C GLU A 49 -2.84 -15.78 -11.80
N SER A 50 -2.00 -15.70 -10.76
CA SER A 50 -0.57 -15.41 -10.92
C SER A 50 0.35 -16.18 -9.97
N SER A 51 -0.19 -17.14 -9.21
CA SER A 51 0.49 -17.71 -8.03
C SER A 51 0.91 -16.63 -7.01
N GLY A 52 0.13 -15.53 -6.91
CA GLY A 52 0.37 -14.45 -5.95
C GLY A 52 1.45 -13.43 -6.35
N ARG A 53 1.88 -13.42 -7.62
CA ARG A 53 3.05 -12.65 -8.08
C ARG A 53 2.65 -11.28 -8.66
N TYR A 54 2.79 -10.22 -7.86
CA TYR A 54 2.49 -8.84 -8.26
C TYR A 54 3.31 -8.30 -9.42
N THR A 55 4.50 -8.84 -9.69
CA THR A 55 5.38 -8.37 -10.77
C THR A 55 5.40 -9.31 -11.96
N ILE A 56 4.44 -10.25 -12.06
CA ILE A 56 4.45 -11.21 -13.16
C ILE A 56 4.09 -10.54 -14.48
N ASN A 57 4.83 -10.90 -15.52
CA ASN A 57 4.55 -10.58 -16.90
C ASN A 57 5.12 -11.73 -17.75
N THR A 58 4.24 -12.60 -18.24
CA THR A 58 4.62 -13.76 -19.05
C THR A 58 4.63 -13.46 -20.55
N GLY A 59 4.27 -12.23 -20.95
CA GLY A 59 4.06 -11.86 -22.35
C GLY A 59 2.69 -12.26 -22.90
N ASN A 60 1.77 -12.76 -22.08
CA ASN A 60 0.43 -13.20 -22.50
C ASN A 60 -0.61 -12.05 -22.63
N GLY A 61 -0.19 -10.79 -22.50
CA GLY A 61 -1.08 -9.62 -22.56
C GLY A 61 -1.73 -9.23 -21.23
N TYR A 62 -1.48 -10.00 -20.16
CA TYR A 62 -1.97 -9.75 -18.80
C TYR A 62 -0.81 -9.55 -17.83
N TYR A 63 -1.03 -8.73 -16.80
CA TYR A 63 0.03 -8.22 -15.95
C TYR A 63 -0.34 -8.26 -14.47
N GLY A 64 0.66 -8.54 -13.64
CA GLY A 64 0.60 -8.42 -12.19
C GLY A 64 -0.27 -9.47 -11.50
N ALA A 65 -0.50 -9.28 -10.20
CA ALA A 65 -1.04 -10.35 -9.35
C ALA A 65 -2.47 -10.78 -9.72
N TYR A 66 -3.22 -9.87 -10.35
CA TYR A 66 -4.60 -10.03 -10.74
C TYR A 66 -4.78 -10.22 -12.25
N GLN A 67 -3.67 -10.40 -12.99
CA GLN A 67 -3.68 -10.60 -14.44
C GLN A 67 -4.54 -9.57 -15.17
N PHE A 68 -4.33 -8.29 -14.90
CA PHE A 68 -5.03 -7.21 -15.61
C PHE A 68 -4.55 -7.12 -17.05
N ASP A 69 -5.45 -6.95 -18.01
CA ASP A 69 -5.09 -6.35 -19.31
C ASP A 69 -4.97 -4.82 -19.18
N LEU A 70 -4.28 -4.17 -20.13
CA LEU A 70 -4.03 -2.72 -20.06
C LEU A 70 -5.28 -1.86 -20.25
N ALA A 71 -6.28 -2.30 -21.02
CA ALA A 71 -7.51 -1.55 -21.23
C ALA A 71 -8.35 -1.54 -19.94
N THR A 72 -8.51 -2.70 -19.31
CA THR A 72 -9.19 -2.83 -18.02
C THR A 72 -8.46 -2.07 -16.92
N TRP A 73 -7.12 -2.17 -16.84
CA TRP A 73 -6.30 -1.42 -15.90
C TRP A 73 -6.55 0.09 -15.99
N ARG A 74 -6.54 0.64 -17.20
CA ARG A 74 -6.82 2.06 -17.46
C ARG A 74 -8.26 2.44 -17.16
N SER A 75 -9.22 1.54 -17.37
CA SER A 75 -10.63 1.79 -17.08
C SER A 75 -10.93 2.06 -15.60
N VAL A 76 -10.09 1.52 -14.71
CA VAL A 76 -10.15 1.77 -13.25
C VAL A 76 -9.12 2.80 -12.80
N GLY A 77 -8.57 3.58 -13.73
CA GLY A 77 -7.66 4.71 -13.47
C GLY A 77 -6.19 4.31 -13.27
N GLY A 78 -5.82 3.07 -13.57
CA GLY A 78 -4.44 2.61 -13.53
C GLY A 78 -3.58 3.28 -14.60
N GLN A 79 -2.36 3.67 -14.23
CA GLN A 79 -1.35 4.22 -15.15
C GLN A 79 -0.25 3.20 -15.42
N GLY A 80 0.45 3.32 -16.55
CA GLY A 80 1.51 2.38 -16.94
C GLY A 80 1.00 0.94 -17.10
N ARG A 81 1.85 -0.04 -16.76
CA ARG A 81 1.46 -1.46 -16.72
C ARG A 81 1.24 -1.96 -15.29
N PRO A 82 0.27 -2.85 -15.04
CA PRO A 82 0.00 -3.40 -13.70
C PRO A 82 1.22 -4.05 -13.04
N ASP A 83 2.03 -4.81 -13.78
CA ASP A 83 3.24 -5.51 -13.27
C ASP A 83 4.32 -4.55 -12.73
N GLN A 84 4.26 -3.28 -13.14
CA GLN A 84 5.16 -2.22 -12.70
C GLN A 84 4.58 -1.38 -11.55
N ALA A 85 3.27 -1.51 -11.29
CA ALA A 85 2.59 -0.82 -10.23
C ALA A 85 2.86 -1.47 -8.86
N SER A 86 2.82 -0.66 -7.79
CA SER A 86 2.99 -1.20 -6.44
C SER A 86 1.89 -2.23 -6.10
N PRO A 87 2.14 -3.19 -5.20
CA PRO A 87 1.10 -4.12 -4.77
C PRO A 87 -0.16 -3.43 -4.25
N ARG A 88 0.01 -2.36 -3.45
CA ARG A 88 -1.10 -1.53 -2.95
C ARG A 88 -1.92 -0.89 -4.07
N GLU A 89 -1.26 -0.48 -5.16
CA GLU A 89 -1.94 0.06 -6.33
C GLU A 89 -2.73 -1.04 -7.07
N GLN A 90 -2.16 -2.22 -7.23
CA GLN A 90 -2.86 -3.34 -7.85
C GLN A 90 -4.06 -3.80 -7.01
N ASP A 91 -3.91 -3.89 -5.68
CA ASP A 91 -4.98 -4.23 -4.74
C ASP A 91 -6.11 -3.20 -4.81
N TYR A 92 -5.77 -1.91 -4.79
CA TYR A 92 -6.72 -0.82 -4.95
C TYR A 92 -7.52 -0.90 -6.24
N ARG A 93 -6.84 -1.11 -7.38
CA ARG A 93 -7.49 -1.18 -8.68
C ARG A 93 -8.31 -2.46 -8.83
N ALA A 94 -7.87 -3.57 -8.25
CA ALA A 94 -8.64 -4.81 -8.18
C ALA A 94 -9.92 -4.62 -7.37
N LEU A 95 -9.83 -3.98 -6.19
CA LEU A 95 -11.00 -3.66 -5.39
C LEU A 95 -11.98 -2.75 -6.15
N TYR A 96 -11.44 -1.73 -6.83
CA TYR A 96 -12.27 -0.83 -7.61
C TYR A 96 -12.97 -1.58 -8.75
N LEU A 97 -12.24 -2.43 -9.49
CA LEU A 97 -12.82 -3.24 -10.55
C LEU A 97 -13.92 -4.18 -10.03
N TYR A 98 -13.70 -4.80 -8.88
CA TYR A 98 -14.70 -5.64 -8.22
C TYR A 98 -15.96 -4.85 -7.85
N ARG A 99 -15.82 -3.68 -7.23
CA ARG A 99 -16.98 -2.83 -6.90
C ARG A 99 -17.69 -2.32 -8.15
N MET A 100 -17.04 -2.30 -9.31
CA MET A 100 -17.67 -1.97 -10.58
C MET A 100 -18.39 -3.15 -11.24
N ARG A 101 -17.85 -4.37 -11.16
CA ARG A 101 -18.27 -5.49 -12.03
C ARG A 101 -18.56 -6.81 -11.30
N GLY A 102 -18.29 -6.87 -10.01
CA GLY A 102 -18.18 -8.10 -9.23
C GLY A 102 -17.00 -8.94 -9.72
N TRP A 103 -17.06 -10.26 -9.52
CA TRP A 103 -16.02 -11.21 -9.95
C TRP A 103 -15.91 -11.45 -11.46
N GLN A 104 -16.85 -10.92 -12.25
CA GLN A 104 -16.95 -11.19 -13.70
C GLN A 104 -15.65 -10.97 -14.51
N PRO A 105 -14.78 -10.00 -14.20
CA PRO A 105 -13.55 -9.80 -14.96
C PRO A 105 -12.51 -10.91 -14.78
N TRP A 106 -12.66 -11.79 -13.79
CA TRP A 106 -11.70 -12.82 -13.47
C TRP A 106 -12.29 -14.21 -13.67
N GLU A 107 -11.73 -14.97 -14.62
CA GLU A 107 -12.13 -16.35 -14.87
C GLU A 107 -11.89 -17.23 -13.63
N CYS A 108 -10.76 -17.03 -12.94
CA CYS A 108 -10.47 -17.69 -11.66
C CYS A 108 -11.51 -17.38 -10.58
N GLY A 109 -12.13 -16.19 -10.59
CA GLY A 109 -13.21 -15.86 -9.67
C GLY A 109 -14.42 -16.77 -9.84
N THR A 110 -14.75 -17.08 -11.09
CA THR A 110 -15.82 -18.03 -11.44
C THR A 110 -15.41 -19.47 -11.10
N MET A 111 -14.19 -19.88 -11.48
CA MET A 111 -13.67 -21.22 -11.22
C MET A 111 -13.60 -21.56 -9.73
N LEU A 112 -13.23 -20.58 -8.90
CA LEU A 112 -13.17 -20.71 -7.44
C LEU A 112 -14.54 -20.57 -6.77
N ASN A 113 -15.61 -20.36 -7.54
CA ASN A 113 -16.96 -20.07 -7.07
C ASN A 113 -16.98 -18.94 -6.02
N LEU A 114 -16.23 -17.86 -6.28
CA LEU A 114 -16.26 -16.68 -5.41
C LEU A 114 -17.62 -16.01 -5.55
N VAL A 115 -18.32 -15.87 -4.44
CA VAL A 115 -19.65 -15.24 -4.39
C VAL A 115 -19.47 -13.74 -4.21
N GLY A 116 -20.22 -12.95 -4.97
CA GLY A 116 -20.27 -11.50 -4.80
C GLY A 116 -21.06 -11.12 -3.55
N ASP A 117 -20.61 -10.07 -2.88
CA ASP A 117 -21.28 -9.45 -1.73
C ASP A 117 -22.08 -8.20 -2.13
N ALA A 118 -22.58 -7.46 -1.14
CA ALA A 118 -23.36 -6.24 -1.36
C ALA A 118 -22.56 -5.11 -2.03
N ASP A 119 -21.23 -5.13 -1.96
CA ASP A 119 -20.36 -4.15 -2.60
C ASP A 119 -20.01 -4.51 -4.05
N ALA A 120 -20.25 -5.76 -4.48
CA ALA A 120 -20.17 -6.14 -5.88
C ALA A 120 -21.13 -5.27 -6.73
N ARG A 121 -20.59 -4.57 -7.74
CA ARG A 121 -21.34 -3.66 -8.63
C ARG A 121 -21.98 -2.46 -7.91
N SER A 122 -21.56 -2.14 -6.69
CA SER A 122 -21.97 -0.93 -5.96
C SER A 122 -21.52 0.37 -6.64
N LYS A 123 -20.50 0.30 -7.51
CA LYS A 123 -19.82 1.44 -8.15
C LYS A 123 -19.15 2.40 -7.15
N ARG A 124 -18.97 1.99 -5.89
CA ARG A 124 -18.25 2.79 -4.90
C ARG A 124 -16.77 2.81 -5.24
N ILE A 125 -16.22 4.01 -5.39
CA ILE A 125 -14.77 4.20 -5.56
C ILE A 125 -14.10 3.90 -4.21
N PRO A 126 -13.16 2.94 -4.12
CA PRO A 126 -12.42 2.71 -2.89
C PRO A 126 -11.45 3.86 -2.60
N SER A 127 -11.09 3.95 -1.32
CA SER A 127 -9.85 4.54 -0.83
C SER A 127 -8.76 3.48 -0.75
N TYR A 128 -7.50 3.91 -0.68
CA TYR A 128 -6.41 2.96 -0.50
C TYR A 128 -6.43 2.23 0.85
N ASP A 129 -6.98 2.85 1.89
CA ASP A 129 -7.07 2.24 3.22
C ASP A 129 -8.09 1.11 3.23
N GLU A 130 -9.20 1.27 2.49
CA GLU A 130 -10.15 0.18 2.25
C GLU A 130 -9.52 -1.01 1.53
N SER A 131 -8.55 -0.81 0.63
CA SER A 131 -7.87 -1.93 -0.04
C SER A 131 -6.74 -2.58 0.77
N ALA A 132 -6.32 -1.98 1.88
CA ALA A 132 -5.11 -2.39 2.60
C ALA A 132 -5.18 -3.81 3.16
N TYR A 133 -6.39 -4.30 3.49
CA TYR A 133 -6.60 -5.64 4.03
C TYR A 133 -6.42 -6.75 2.98
N MET A 134 -6.43 -6.40 1.69
CA MET A 134 -6.38 -7.39 0.60
C MET A 134 -4.98 -7.99 0.43
N GLY A 135 -3.92 -7.25 0.72
CA GLY A 135 -2.53 -7.69 0.53
C GLY A 135 -2.14 -8.89 1.41
N SER A 136 -1.01 -9.56 1.10
CA SER A 136 -0.58 -10.80 1.77
C SER A 136 -0.11 -10.65 3.23
N THR A 137 -0.25 -9.48 3.84
CA THR A 137 0.06 -9.24 5.25
C THR A 137 -0.98 -8.26 5.78
N GLY A 138 -1.93 -8.74 6.60
CA GLY A 138 -2.92 -7.91 7.29
C GLY A 138 -2.29 -6.98 8.33
N LEU A 139 -1.44 -6.06 7.88
CA LEU A 139 -0.90 -4.95 8.65
C LEU A 139 -1.58 -3.67 8.18
N PRO A 140 -2.00 -2.77 9.09
CA PRO A 140 -2.60 -1.51 8.72
C PRO A 140 -1.69 -0.71 7.80
N ALA A 141 -2.28 0.02 6.85
CA ALA A 141 -1.55 0.93 5.98
C ALA A 141 -0.69 1.88 6.83
N PRO A 142 0.63 2.04 6.54
CA PRO A 142 1.37 3.12 7.16
C PRO A 142 0.72 4.46 6.77
N PRO A 143 0.61 5.44 7.69
CA PRO A 143 0.03 6.74 7.39
C PRO A 143 0.75 7.38 6.20
N ALA A 144 0.01 8.16 5.40
CA ALA A 144 0.53 8.87 4.23
C ALA A 144 1.92 9.48 4.50
N PRO A 145 2.88 9.42 3.55
CA PRO A 145 4.22 9.94 3.81
C PRO A 145 4.13 11.45 4.08
N LYS A 146 4.44 11.85 5.32
CA LYS A 146 4.95 13.20 5.59
C LYS A 146 6.27 13.38 4.81
N PRO A 147 6.66 14.62 4.41
CA PRO A 147 7.95 14.87 3.78
C PRO A 147 9.06 14.21 4.61
N GLN A 148 9.74 13.22 4.07
CA GLN A 148 10.70 12.42 4.82
C GLN A 148 11.97 13.23 5.10
N PRO A 149 12.42 13.33 6.37
CA PRO A 149 13.75 13.79 6.71
C PRO A 149 14.82 12.85 6.13
N ALA A 150 15.97 13.40 5.77
CA ALA A 150 17.09 12.66 5.18
C ALA A 150 17.52 11.43 6.02
N PRO A 151 17.98 10.33 5.40
CA PRO A 151 18.36 9.12 6.14
C PRO A 151 19.65 9.32 6.96
N PRO A 152 19.70 8.93 8.24
CA PRO A 152 20.95 8.79 8.97
C PRO A 152 21.69 7.50 8.60
N SER A 153 23.01 7.65 8.53
CA SER A 153 24.07 6.67 8.29
C SER A 153 24.36 5.75 9.50
N SER A 154 25.01 4.61 9.22
CA SER A 154 25.78 3.73 10.16
C SER A 154 25.02 2.92 11.24
N GLY A 155 24.20 1.95 10.82
CA GLY A 155 23.91 0.76 11.66
C GLY A 155 24.97 -0.35 11.46
N PRO A 156 25.16 -1.27 12.44
CA PRO A 156 26.10 -2.38 12.32
C PRO A 156 25.80 -3.26 11.09
N MET A 157 26.85 -3.70 10.38
CA MET A 157 26.71 -4.50 9.17
C MET A 157 26.06 -5.86 9.51
N PRO A 158 24.93 -6.22 8.89
CA PRO A 158 24.32 -7.52 9.08
C PRO A 158 25.22 -8.64 8.52
N ALA A 159 25.18 -9.80 9.17
CA ALA A 159 25.88 -10.99 8.72
C ALA A 159 25.46 -11.36 7.28
N TRP A 160 26.39 -11.95 6.53
CA TRP A 160 26.10 -12.43 5.18
C TRP A 160 25.04 -13.55 5.23
N PRO A 161 23.95 -13.47 4.44
CA PRO A 161 22.86 -14.46 4.48
C PRO A 161 23.17 -15.85 3.91
N GLY A 162 24.37 -16.08 3.37
CA GLY A 162 24.77 -17.40 2.86
C GLY A 162 24.35 -17.73 1.42
N LEU A 163 23.59 -16.86 0.74
CA LEU A 163 23.09 -17.09 -0.62
C LEU A 163 23.57 -16.01 -1.60
N VAL A 164 24.10 -16.40 -2.75
CA VAL A 164 24.40 -15.45 -3.84
C VAL A 164 23.11 -15.13 -4.59
N TYR A 165 22.70 -13.86 -4.56
CA TYR A 165 21.48 -13.42 -5.23
C TYR A 165 21.77 -12.90 -6.65
N ALA A 166 20.89 -13.21 -7.59
CA ALA A 166 20.94 -12.77 -8.98
C ALA A 166 19.56 -12.24 -9.41
N TYR A 167 19.50 -11.75 -10.65
CA TYR A 167 18.27 -11.23 -11.24
C TYR A 167 17.12 -12.26 -11.12
N GLY A 168 15.98 -11.82 -10.60
CA GLY A 168 14.79 -12.66 -10.37
C GLY A 168 14.65 -13.17 -8.95
N ASP A 169 15.72 -13.16 -8.13
CA ASP A 169 15.64 -13.63 -6.75
C ASP A 169 14.88 -12.65 -5.87
N CYS A 170 14.08 -13.18 -4.94
CA CYS A 170 13.45 -12.39 -3.89
C CYS A 170 13.80 -12.97 -2.52
N ALA A 171 14.31 -12.13 -1.62
CA ALA A 171 14.69 -12.51 -0.28
C ALA A 171 14.65 -11.31 0.68
N PRO A 172 14.39 -11.52 1.98
CA PRO A 172 14.47 -10.47 2.99
C PRO A 172 15.83 -9.75 2.99
N ALA A 173 16.91 -10.48 2.74
CA ALA A 173 18.25 -9.90 2.61
C ALA A 173 18.37 -8.86 1.48
N LEU A 174 17.71 -9.08 0.34
CA LEU A 174 17.73 -8.14 -0.78
C LEU A 174 17.06 -6.82 -0.42
N ARG A 175 16.03 -6.85 0.44
CA ARG A 175 15.39 -5.64 0.97
C ARG A 175 16.37 -4.86 1.82
N THR A 176 17.12 -5.55 2.69
CA THR A 176 18.18 -4.95 3.50
C THR A 176 19.26 -4.29 2.64
N PHE A 177 19.74 -4.98 1.61
CA PHE A 177 20.70 -4.42 0.65
C PHE A 177 20.14 -3.19 -0.07
N GLN A 178 18.93 -3.27 -0.61
CA GLN A 178 18.29 -2.18 -1.35
C GLN A 178 18.11 -0.93 -0.49
N LEU A 179 17.59 -1.08 0.72
CA LEU A 179 17.44 0.05 1.64
C LEU A 179 18.80 0.62 2.04
N ARG A 180 19.83 -0.22 2.19
CA ARG A 180 21.18 0.24 2.43
C ARG A 180 21.72 1.09 1.27
N MET A 181 21.46 0.70 0.03
CA MET A 181 21.89 1.46 -1.16
C MET A 181 21.28 2.86 -1.24
N ASN A 182 20.24 3.19 -0.46
CA ASN A 182 19.72 4.57 -0.38
C ASN A 182 20.71 5.54 0.24
N ALA A 183 21.64 5.05 1.07
CA ALA A 183 22.76 5.85 1.56
C ALA A 183 23.66 6.34 0.41
N PHE A 184 23.57 5.73 -0.77
CA PHE A 184 24.26 6.13 -1.99
C PHE A 184 23.31 6.77 -3.02
N GLY A 185 22.12 7.23 -2.61
CA GLY A 185 21.21 8.00 -3.46
C GLY A 185 20.29 7.17 -4.38
N TYR A 186 20.25 5.84 -4.25
CA TYR A 186 19.47 5.02 -5.19
C TYR A 186 17.95 5.09 -5.00
N GLY A 187 17.42 5.53 -3.85
CA GLY A 187 15.97 5.71 -3.64
C GLY A 187 15.13 4.42 -3.85
N PHE A 188 15.61 3.29 -3.32
CA PHE A 188 14.86 2.04 -3.21
C PHE A 188 13.78 2.10 -2.14
N THR A 189 12.65 1.47 -2.43
CA THR A 189 11.57 1.18 -1.47
C THR A 189 11.81 -0.11 -0.67
N GLY A 190 12.85 -0.88 -1.03
CA GLY A 190 13.19 -2.14 -0.39
C GLY A 190 12.28 -3.31 -0.79
N THR A 191 11.93 -3.46 -2.06
CA THR A 191 11.03 -4.53 -2.53
C THR A 191 11.44 -5.95 -2.13
N GLY A 192 12.72 -6.18 -1.82
CA GLY A 192 13.23 -7.51 -1.51
C GLY A 192 13.50 -8.35 -2.74
N CYS A 193 13.31 -7.81 -3.94
CA CYS A 193 13.50 -8.55 -5.19
C CYS A 193 14.58 -7.93 -6.06
N TYR A 194 15.46 -8.78 -6.57
CA TYR A 194 16.60 -8.43 -7.39
C TYR A 194 16.14 -8.23 -8.85
N TYR A 195 15.82 -7.01 -9.20
CA TYR A 195 15.50 -6.61 -10.58
C TYR A 195 16.45 -5.54 -11.10
N ASP A 196 16.14 -4.88 -12.22
CA ASP A 196 17.06 -4.01 -12.95
C ASP A 196 17.69 -2.92 -12.08
N LYS A 197 16.90 -2.24 -11.25
CA LYS A 197 17.43 -1.21 -10.35
C LYS A 197 18.45 -1.78 -9.35
N THR A 198 18.19 -2.97 -8.80
CA THR A 198 19.11 -3.66 -7.89
C THR A 198 20.35 -4.16 -8.62
N LYS A 199 20.19 -4.68 -9.85
CA LYS A 199 21.30 -5.10 -10.71
C LYS A 199 22.23 -3.93 -11.04
N THR A 200 21.67 -2.79 -11.41
CA THR A 200 22.43 -1.56 -11.67
C THR A 200 23.20 -1.11 -10.43
N ALA A 201 22.56 -1.11 -9.26
CA ALA A 201 23.21 -0.75 -8.00
C ALA A 201 24.33 -1.74 -7.63
N VAL A 202 24.13 -3.04 -7.83
CA VAL A 202 25.14 -4.07 -7.60
C VAL A 202 26.32 -3.90 -8.54
N LEU A 203 26.09 -3.72 -9.85
CA LEU A 203 27.15 -3.51 -10.82
C LEU A 203 27.96 -2.25 -10.52
N ALA A 204 27.29 -1.13 -10.22
CA ALA A 204 27.95 0.12 -9.86
C ALA A 204 28.80 -0.04 -8.60
N LEU A 205 28.29 -0.76 -7.59
CA LEU A 205 29.03 -1.06 -6.36
C LEU A 205 30.21 -2.00 -6.60
N GLN A 206 30.06 -2.98 -7.48
CA GLN A 206 31.14 -3.90 -7.87
C GLN A 206 32.30 -3.14 -8.52
N ARG A 207 32.00 -2.30 -9.53
CA ARG A 207 32.96 -1.43 -10.21
C ARG A 207 33.72 -0.52 -9.26
N ALA A 208 32.99 0.16 -8.37
CA ALA A 208 33.59 1.10 -7.41
C ALA A 208 34.53 0.43 -6.40
N ASN A 209 34.40 -0.88 -6.20
CA ASN A 209 35.14 -1.65 -5.20
C ASN A 209 36.10 -2.69 -5.80
N GLY A 210 36.32 -2.67 -7.13
CA GLY A 210 37.21 -3.63 -7.80
C GLY A 210 36.74 -5.09 -7.68
N ILE A 211 35.43 -5.30 -7.55
CA ILE A 211 34.82 -6.64 -7.53
C ILE A 211 34.41 -6.95 -8.97
N ASN A 212 34.58 -8.21 -9.42
CA ASN A 212 34.13 -8.63 -10.75
C ASN A 212 32.66 -8.23 -11.00
N ASP A 213 32.41 -7.58 -12.14
CA ASP A 213 31.13 -7.05 -12.63
C ASP A 213 30.13 -8.15 -13.03
N SER A 214 29.97 -9.16 -12.18
CA SER A 214 29.08 -10.30 -12.39
C SER A 214 27.60 -9.92 -12.39
N GLY A 215 27.24 -8.77 -11.80
CA GLY A 215 25.85 -8.40 -11.58
C GLY A 215 25.12 -9.38 -10.64
N ARG A 216 25.86 -10.09 -9.78
CA ARG A 216 25.34 -10.97 -8.72
C ARG A 216 25.72 -10.41 -7.36
N LEU A 217 24.76 -10.36 -6.43
CA LEU A 217 25.01 -9.95 -5.05
C LEU A 217 25.55 -11.15 -4.27
N GLY A 218 26.88 -11.22 -4.16
CA GLY A 218 27.59 -12.17 -3.31
C GLY A 218 28.17 -11.52 -2.05
N PRO A 219 28.90 -12.29 -1.21
CA PRO A 219 29.39 -11.83 0.09
C PRO A 219 30.31 -10.60 0.00
N LYS A 220 31.14 -10.52 -1.05
CA LYS A 220 32.03 -9.37 -1.29
C LYS A 220 31.22 -8.09 -1.57
N THR A 221 30.22 -8.19 -2.44
CA THR A 221 29.34 -7.06 -2.80
C THR A 221 28.46 -6.65 -1.62
N TRP A 222 28.00 -7.60 -0.81
CA TRP A 222 27.29 -7.30 0.44
C TRP A 222 28.17 -6.50 1.40
N LYS A 223 29.39 -6.95 1.69
CA LYS A 223 30.35 -6.22 2.52
C LYS A 223 30.59 -4.81 1.99
N ALA A 224 30.75 -4.65 0.67
CA ALA A 224 30.97 -3.36 0.05
C ALA A 224 29.83 -2.36 0.27
N ALA A 225 28.57 -2.80 0.41
CA ALA A 225 27.45 -1.89 0.65
C ALA A 225 27.52 -1.20 2.02
N TRP A 226 28.23 -1.78 3.00
CA TRP A 226 28.43 -1.16 4.33
C TRP A 226 29.81 -0.58 4.53
N GLN A 227 30.85 -1.25 4.04
CA GLN A 227 32.25 -0.95 4.35
C GLN A 227 33.08 -0.56 3.12
N GLY A 228 32.47 -0.59 1.93
CA GLY A 228 33.14 -0.30 0.66
C GLY A 228 33.08 1.18 0.27
N LYS A 229 33.71 1.48 -0.86
CA LYS A 229 33.64 2.77 -1.54
C LYS A 229 32.23 2.96 -2.13
N PRO A 230 31.59 4.13 -1.94
CA PRO A 230 30.35 4.46 -2.61
C PRO A 230 30.49 4.42 -4.14
N PRO A 231 29.48 3.92 -4.88
CA PRO A 231 29.42 4.09 -6.32
C PRO A 231 29.31 5.58 -6.68
N ARG A 232 30.02 6.03 -7.72
CA ARG A 232 29.94 7.40 -8.25
C ARG A 232 28.84 7.52 -9.29
#